data_AF-A0AA43TZQ0-F1
#
_entry.id   AF-A0AA43TZQ0-F1
#
_cell.length_a   1.000
_cell.length_b   1.000
_cell.length_c   1.000
_cell.angle_alpha   90.00
_cell.angle_beta   90.00
_cell.angle_gamma   90.00
#
_symmetry.space_group_name_H-M   'P 1'
#
loop_
_entity.id
_entity.type
_entity.pdbx_description
1 polymer ?
#
loop_
_entity_poly.entity_id
_entity_poly.type
_entity_poly.pdbx_seq_one_letter_code
_entity_poly.pdbx_strand_id
1 'polypeptide(L)'
;MARKEIGYVEGTRTPIVKPGTLYDDLERRDFTLNAMARDSDGTIIDYFNGLDDLKKGYLRTPLPCTVTFNDDPLRILRAVRFCVTKGFWIGPAMDSIIQDYDYETKMGVVSSERIRDELYKCFKHDTLKTLRTLHEYPALRNYIFKDDKLWLKPTFEQ
;
A
#
# COMPACT_ATOMS: atom_id res chain seq x y z
N MET A 1 13.98 -4.37 -16.76
CA MET A 1 15.19 -4.71 -15.98
C MET A 1 14.79 -4.73 -14.52
N ALA A 2 14.99 -5.87 -13.85
CA ALA A 2 14.74 -6.00 -12.42
C ALA A 2 15.77 -5.15 -11.64
N ARG A 3 15.30 -4.46 -10.60
CA ARG A 3 16.11 -3.54 -9.81
C ARG A 3 16.23 -4.12 -8.41
N LYS A 4 17.38 -3.94 -7.76
CA LYS A 4 17.65 -4.21 -6.34
C LYS A 4 17.86 -2.90 -5.61
N GLU A 5 17.13 -2.65 -4.54
CA GLU A 5 17.37 -1.49 -3.67
C GLU A 5 18.28 -1.88 -2.53
N ILE A 6 19.35 -1.13 -2.35
CA ILE A 6 20.35 -1.38 -1.31
C ILE A 6 20.28 -0.37 -0.15
N GLY A 7 19.34 0.56 -0.22
CA GLY A 7 19.12 1.60 0.77
C GLY A 7 18.46 2.84 0.18
N TYR A 8 18.35 3.87 1.02
CA TYR A 8 17.82 5.18 0.66
C TYR A 8 18.93 6.22 0.77
N VAL A 9 18.91 7.24 -0.09
CA VAL A 9 19.76 8.42 0.09
C VAL A 9 19.33 9.12 1.37
N GLU A 10 20.29 9.34 2.27
CA GLU A 10 20.08 9.93 3.60
C GLU A 10 19.22 11.19 3.54
N GLY A 11 18.18 11.26 4.37
CA GLY A 11 17.22 12.37 4.41
C GLY A 11 16.22 12.43 3.26
N THR A 12 16.20 11.46 2.33
CA THR A 12 15.24 11.40 1.22
C THR A 12 14.61 10.02 1.06
N ARG A 13 13.57 9.95 0.22
CA ARG A 13 12.98 8.68 -0.25
C ARG A 13 13.54 8.21 -1.59
N THR A 14 14.66 8.77 -2.03
CA THR A 14 15.28 8.35 -3.30
C THR A 14 16.02 7.03 -3.06
N PRO A 15 15.59 5.92 -3.67
CA PRO A 15 16.24 4.65 -3.46
C PRO A 15 17.56 4.54 -4.24
N ILE A 16 18.55 3.90 -3.64
CA ILE A 16 19.80 3.53 -4.31
C ILE A 16 19.58 2.18 -5.01
N VAL A 17 19.56 2.20 -6.34
CA VAL A 17 19.24 1.03 -7.17
C VAL A 17 20.48 0.38 -7.79
N LYS A 18 20.50 -0.95 -7.80
CA LYS A 18 21.44 -1.81 -8.54
C LYS A 18 20.66 -2.77 -9.46
N PRO A 19 21.28 -3.37 -10.47
CA PRO A 19 20.68 -4.51 -11.17
C PRO A 19 20.34 -5.63 -10.17
N GLY A 20 19.11 -6.13 -10.20
CA GLY A 20 18.61 -7.16 -9.29
C GLY A 20 18.06 -8.37 -10.04
N THR A 21 17.69 -9.41 -9.29
CA THR A 21 16.93 -10.55 -9.82
C THR A 21 15.44 -10.21 -9.90
N LEU A 22 14.67 -10.99 -10.67
CA LEU A 22 13.21 -10.87 -10.69
C LEU A 22 12.62 -10.99 -9.29
N TYR A 23 13.14 -11.92 -8.49
CA TYR A 23 12.73 -12.13 -7.10
C TYR A 23 12.95 -10.86 -6.25
N ASP A 24 14.13 -10.22 -6.35
CA ASP A 24 14.44 -8.98 -5.62
C ASP A 24 13.45 -7.83 -5.96
N ASP A 25 12.94 -7.78 -7.19
CA ASP A 25 11.97 -6.77 -7.63
C ASP A 25 10.55 -7.08 -7.11
N LEU A 26 10.15 -8.36 -7.18
CA LEU A 26 8.81 -8.79 -6.78
C LEU A 26 8.60 -8.74 -5.25
N GLU A 27 9.61 -9.07 -4.45
CA GLU A 27 9.49 -9.05 -2.97
C GLU A 27 9.24 -7.64 -2.41
N ARG A 28 9.64 -6.60 -3.13
CA ARG A 28 9.44 -5.19 -2.73
C ARG A 28 8.10 -4.61 -3.14
N ARG A 29 7.23 -5.38 -3.79
CA ARG A 29 5.89 -4.90 -4.16
C ARG A 29 4.96 -4.83 -2.94
N ASP A 30 3.82 -4.18 -3.15
CA ASP A 30 2.86 -3.93 -2.09
C ASP A 30 2.13 -5.20 -1.64
N PHE A 31 1.60 -5.97 -2.60
CA PHE A 31 0.79 -7.16 -2.32
C PHE A 31 1.24 -8.36 -3.14
N THR A 32 1.08 -9.56 -2.60
CA THR A 32 1.38 -10.85 -3.25
C THR A 32 0.74 -10.96 -4.63
N LEU A 33 -0.54 -10.58 -4.76
CA LEU A 33 -1.26 -10.56 -6.04
C LEU A 33 -0.68 -9.59 -7.08
N ASN A 34 0.03 -8.55 -6.64
CA ASN A 34 0.75 -7.63 -7.53
C ASN A 34 2.23 -8.06 -7.73
N ALA A 35 2.69 -9.06 -6.99
CA ALA A 35 4.05 -9.59 -6.96
C ALA A 35 4.21 -10.86 -7.82
N MET A 36 3.48 -10.91 -8.93
CA MET A 36 3.60 -11.96 -9.94
C MET A 36 4.20 -11.38 -11.22
N ALA A 37 4.88 -12.24 -11.98
CA ALA A 37 5.39 -11.93 -13.30
C ALA A 37 4.88 -12.94 -14.33
N ARG A 38 4.96 -12.57 -15.60
CA ARG A 38 4.64 -13.44 -16.73
C ARG A 38 5.84 -13.49 -17.65
N ASP A 39 6.31 -14.69 -17.95
CA ASP A 39 7.37 -14.91 -18.93
C ASP A 39 6.81 -14.84 -20.37
N SER A 40 7.69 -14.76 -21.35
CA SER A 40 7.41 -14.61 -22.78
C SER A 40 6.59 -15.77 -23.37
N ASP A 41 6.73 -16.98 -22.82
CA ASP A 41 5.95 -18.17 -23.17
C ASP A 41 4.54 -18.18 -22.54
N GLY A 42 4.27 -17.21 -21.67
CA GLY A 42 3.02 -17.07 -20.95
C GLY A 42 3.00 -17.70 -19.57
N THR A 43 4.09 -18.35 -19.13
CA THR A 43 4.22 -18.94 -17.80
C THR A 43 4.12 -17.87 -16.71
N ILE A 44 3.30 -18.11 -15.69
CA ILE A 44 3.17 -17.21 -14.53
C ILE A 44 4.23 -17.60 -13.49
N ILE A 45 5.03 -16.63 -13.10
CA ILE A 45 6.02 -16.74 -12.03
C ILE A 45 5.40 -16.11 -10.78
N ASP A 46 5.13 -16.94 -9.78
CA ASP A 46 4.51 -16.56 -8.51
C ASP A 46 5.34 -17.12 -7.34
N TYR A 47 6.22 -16.29 -6.78
CA TYR A 47 7.06 -16.67 -5.64
C TYR A 47 6.35 -16.53 -4.28
N PHE A 48 5.22 -15.82 -4.23
CA PHE A 48 4.59 -15.36 -2.98
C PHE A 48 3.13 -15.80 -2.83
N ASN A 49 2.70 -16.77 -3.64
CA ASN A 49 1.34 -17.31 -3.62
C ASN A 49 0.24 -16.26 -3.94
N GLY A 50 0.58 -15.29 -4.80
CA GLY A 50 -0.32 -14.23 -5.25
C GLY A 50 -1.52 -14.73 -6.05
N LEU A 51 -1.42 -15.85 -6.79
CA LEU A 51 -2.53 -16.44 -7.52
C LEU A 51 -3.63 -16.96 -6.59
N ASP A 52 -3.25 -17.57 -5.48
CA ASP A 52 -4.19 -18.10 -4.48
C ASP A 52 -4.84 -16.96 -3.68
N ASP A 53 -4.05 -15.95 -3.29
CA ASP A 53 -4.57 -14.74 -2.64
C ASP A 53 -5.54 -13.98 -3.56
N LEU A 54 -5.26 -13.91 -4.87
CA LEU A 54 -6.15 -13.35 -5.87
C LEU A 54 -7.48 -14.15 -5.96
N LYS A 55 -7.40 -15.49 -5.97
CA LYS A 55 -8.59 -16.35 -6.01
C LYS A 55 -9.45 -16.24 -4.74
N LYS A 56 -8.81 -16.10 -3.58
CA LYS A 56 -9.49 -15.98 -2.28
C LYS A 56 -9.95 -14.55 -1.98
N GLY A 57 -9.44 -13.56 -2.73
CA GLY A 57 -9.76 -12.15 -2.51
C GLY A 57 -9.08 -11.54 -1.28
N TYR A 58 -7.89 -12.02 -0.91
CA TYR A 58 -7.12 -11.48 0.23
C TYR A 58 -5.95 -10.61 -0.20
N LEU A 59 -5.69 -9.54 0.56
CA LEU A 59 -4.46 -8.78 0.51
C LEU A 59 -3.47 -9.33 1.54
N ARG A 60 -2.28 -9.66 1.05
CA ARG A 60 -1.11 -10.04 1.85
C ARG A 60 0.13 -9.41 1.24
N THR A 61 1.16 -9.20 2.05
CA THR A 61 2.44 -8.63 1.61
C THR A 61 3.44 -9.74 1.25
N PRO A 62 4.33 -9.57 0.26
CA PRO A 62 5.35 -10.57 -0.08
C PRO A 62 6.33 -10.85 1.05
N LEU A 63 6.77 -9.79 1.73
CA LEU A 63 7.60 -9.82 2.94
C LEU A 63 6.74 -9.65 4.20
N PRO A 64 7.28 -9.84 5.41
CA PRO A 64 6.55 -9.53 6.64
C PRO A 64 5.93 -8.12 6.59
N CYS A 65 4.68 -7.99 7.04
CA CYS A 65 3.92 -6.74 6.90
C CYS A 65 4.63 -5.54 7.54
N THR A 66 5.31 -5.76 8.67
CA THR A 66 6.11 -4.75 9.36
C THR A 66 7.24 -4.22 8.48
N VAL A 67 7.96 -5.09 7.76
CA VAL A 67 9.01 -4.68 6.83
C VAL A 67 8.41 -3.88 5.67
N THR A 68 7.34 -4.42 5.07
CA THR A 68 6.65 -3.81 3.91
C THR A 68 6.11 -2.41 4.22
N PHE A 69 5.48 -2.22 5.38
CA PHE A 69 4.90 -0.94 5.78
C PHE A 69 5.92 0.03 6.37
N ASN A 70 7.03 -0.43 6.94
CA ASN A 70 8.12 0.46 7.34
C ASN A 70 8.85 1.02 6.10
N ASP A 71 8.93 0.24 5.03
CA ASP A 71 9.53 0.64 3.75
C ASP A 71 8.68 1.71 3.02
N ASP A 72 7.38 1.44 2.81
CA ASP A 72 6.43 2.46 2.36
C ASP A 72 5.08 2.36 3.10
N PRO A 73 4.87 3.19 4.14
CA PRO A 73 3.62 3.28 4.89
C PRO A 73 2.38 3.56 4.03
N LEU A 74 2.54 4.16 2.84
CA LEU A 74 1.42 4.41 1.92
C LEU A 74 0.75 3.09 1.48
N ARG A 75 1.45 1.95 1.55
CA ARG A 75 0.89 0.62 1.23
C ARG A 75 -0.31 0.26 2.10
N ILE A 76 -0.42 0.80 3.31
CA ILE A 76 -1.61 0.64 4.17
C ILE A 76 -2.82 1.32 3.53
N LEU A 77 -2.67 2.58 3.08
CA LEU A 77 -3.72 3.31 2.37
C LEU A 77 -4.08 2.66 1.03
N ARG A 78 -3.09 2.10 0.33
CA ARG A 78 -3.34 1.29 -0.87
C ARG A 78 -4.18 0.06 -0.53
N ALA A 79 -3.95 -0.59 0.62
CA ALA A 79 -4.75 -1.74 1.04
C ALA A 79 -6.22 -1.33 1.24
N VAL A 80 -6.47 -0.24 1.97
CA VAL A 80 -7.80 0.36 2.11
C VAL A 80 -8.43 0.63 0.75
N ARG A 81 -7.67 1.22 -0.20
CA ARG A 81 -8.15 1.44 -1.56
C ARG A 81 -8.53 0.16 -2.27
N PHE A 82 -7.75 -0.91 -2.17
CA PHE A 82 -8.09 -2.20 -2.78
C PHE A 82 -9.35 -2.81 -2.14
N CYS A 83 -9.55 -2.68 -0.83
CA CYS A 83 -10.79 -3.10 -0.17
C CYS A 83 -12.01 -2.34 -0.72
N VAL A 84 -11.90 -1.01 -0.81
CA VAL A 84 -12.98 -0.15 -1.32
C VAL A 84 -13.26 -0.43 -2.79
N THR A 85 -12.23 -0.32 -3.63
CA THR A 85 -12.37 -0.27 -5.11
C THR A 85 -12.42 -1.62 -5.80
N LYS A 86 -11.92 -2.68 -5.16
CA LYS A 86 -11.79 -4.02 -5.74
C LYS A 86 -12.45 -5.12 -4.91
N GLY A 87 -12.92 -4.81 -3.70
CA GLY A 87 -13.64 -5.78 -2.85
C GLY A 87 -12.76 -6.85 -2.20
N PHE A 88 -11.45 -6.61 -2.13
CA PHE A 88 -10.54 -7.49 -1.41
C PHE A 88 -10.69 -7.32 0.10
N TRP A 89 -10.22 -8.32 0.84
CA TRP A 89 -10.19 -8.37 2.29
C TRP A 89 -8.74 -8.31 2.76
N ILE A 90 -8.45 -7.56 3.83
CA ILE A 90 -7.12 -7.58 4.43
C ILE A 90 -6.94 -8.91 5.17
N GLY A 91 -5.81 -9.61 4.93
CA GLY A 91 -5.53 -10.86 5.61
C GLY A 91 -5.38 -10.66 7.14
N PRO A 92 -5.79 -11.61 8.00
CA PRO A 92 -5.84 -11.39 9.45
C PRO A 92 -4.53 -10.94 10.11
N ALA A 93 -3.39 -11.50 9.66
CA ALA A 93 -2.08 -11.10 10.16
C ALA A 93 -1.72 -9.66 9.75
N MET A 94 -2.06 -9.27 8.52
CA MET A 94 -1.84 -7.91 8.04
C MET A 94 -2.77 -6.91 8.73
N ASP A 95 -4.01 -7.31 9.02
CA ASP A 95 -5.00 -6.51 9.73
C ASP A 95 -4.52 -6.14 11.13
N SER A 96 -4.05 -7.12 11.92
CA SER A 96 -3.47 -6.88 13.24
C SER A 96 -2.31 -5.88 13.19
N ILE A 97 -1.43 -6.00 12.19
CA ILE A 97 -0.31 -5.06 12.03
C ILE A 97 -0.78 -3.65 11.66
N ILE A 98 -1.84 -3.52 10.86
CA ILE A 98 -2.40 -2.21 10.49
C ILE A 98 -3.06 -1.53 11.69
N GLN A 99 -3.73 -2.29 12.56
CA GLN A 99 -4.35 -1.78 13.78
C GLN A 99 -3.30 -1.25 14.77
N ASP A 100 -2.19 -1.98 14.94
CA ASP A 100 -1.13 -1.65 15.89
C ASP A 100 -0.01 -0.75 15.29
N TYR A 101 -0.20 -0.27 14.06
CA TYR A 101 0.82 0.51 13.37
C TYR A 101 1.00 1.91 13.99
N ASP A 102 2.25 2.29 14.28
CA ASP A 102 2.58 3.64 14.76
C ASP A 102 2.59 4.65 13.60
N TYR A 103 1.41 5.18 13.28
CA TYR A 103 1.23 6.15 12.20
C TYR A 103 1.92 7.48 12.48
N GLU A 104 1.94 7.96 13.73
CA GLU A 104 2.48 9.28 14.06
C GLU A 104 3.99 9.35 13.80
N THR A 105 4.75 8.31 14.15
CA THR A 105 6.19 8.30 13.94
C THR A 105 6.60 7.86 12.53
N LYS A 106 5.86 6.94 11.91
CA LYS A 106 6.29 6.30 10.65
C LYS A 106 5.66 6.88 9.40
N MET A 107 4.45 7.44 9.47
CA MET A 107 3.76 7.93 8.26
C MET A 107 4.28 9.31 7.81
N GLY A 108 5.07 10.02 8.65
CA GLY A 108 5.64 11.34 8.34
C GLY A 108 6.56 11.40 7.12
N VAL A 109 7.04 10.25 6.63
CA VAL A 109 7.81 10.15 5.38
C VAL A 109 6.93 10.13 4.13
N VAL A 110 5.61 9.91 4.25
CA VAL A 110 4.65 9.96 3.14
C VAL A 110 4.10 11.38 2.99
N SER A 111 4.17 11.94 1.77
CA SER A 111 3.63 13.28 1.53
C SER A 111 2.10 13.30 1.57
N SER A 112 1.55 14.45 1.98
CA SER A 112 0.10 14.66 2.07
C SER A 112 -0.60 14.52 0.72
N GLU A 113 0.07 14.85 -0.39
CA GLU A 113 -0.48 14.66 -1.74
C GLU A 113 -0.67 13.18 -2.06
N ARG A 114 0.29 12.32 -1.72
CA ARG A 114 0.19 10.88 -1.96
C ARG A 114 -0.93 10.25 -1.12
N ILE A 115 -1.10 10.70 0.12
CA ILE A 115 -2.22 10.29 0.97
C ILE A 115 -3.55 10.72 0.33
N ARG A 116 -3.65 11.99 -0.07
CA ARG A 116 -4.84 12.56 -0.72
C ARG A 116 -5.19 11.82 -2.01
N ASP A 117 -4.21 11.46 -2.84
CA ASP A 117 -4.44 10.76 -4.09
C ASP A 117 -5.04 9.36 -3.89
N GLU A 118 -4.58 8.63 -2.86
CA GLU A 118 -5.16 7.33 -2.52
C GLU A 118 -6.58 7.50 -1.97
N LEU A 119 -6.82 8.47 -1.09
CA LEU A 119 -8.16 8.76 -0.57
C LEU A 119 -9.13 9.23 -1.66
N TYR A 120 -8.69 10.10 -2.56
CA TYR A 120 -9.50 10.57 -3.69
C TYR A 120 -9.99 9.40 -4.54
N LYS A 121 -9.12 8.41 -4.82
CA LYS A 121 -9.52 7.20 -5.56
C LYS A 121 -10.57 6.38 -4.80
N CYS A 122 -10.48 6.29 -3.47
CA CYS A 122 -11.47 5.62 -2.64
C CYS A 122 -12.82 6.35 -2.67
N PHE A 123 -12.83 7.64 -2.34
CA PHE A 123 -14.05 8.45 -2.28
C PHE A 123 -14.76 8.58 -3.62
N LYS A 124 -14.00 8.71 -4.72
CA LYS A 124 -14.52 8.72 -6.09
C LYS A 124 -15.23 7.42 -6.46
N HIS A 125 -14.79 6.28 -5.91
CA HIS A 125 -15.40 4.99 -6.17
C HIS A 125 -16.65 4.76 -5.30
N ASP A 126 -16.51 4.91 -3.98
CA ASP A 126 -17.61 4.74 -3.04
C ASP A 126 -17.31 5.50 -1.74
N THR A 127 -18.01 6.62 -1.54
CA THR A 127 -17.82 7.47 -0.36
C THR A 127 -18.24 6.78 0.94
N LEU A 128 -19.39 6.10 0.96
CA LEU A 128 -19.89 5.48 2.19
C LEU A 128 -19.03 4.29 2.59
N LYS A 129 -18.64 3.45 1.63
CA LYS A 129 -17.73 2.33 1.90
C LYS A 129 -16.37 2.82 2.36
N THR A 130 -15.83 3.88 1.76
CA THR A 130 -14.57 4.50 2.21
C THR A 130 -14.65 4.93 3.68
N LEU A 131 -15.70 5.66 4.06
CA LEU A 131 -15.89 6.11 5.44
C LEU A 131 -16.03 4.93 6.42
N ARG A 132 -16.77 3.88 6.03
CA ARG A 132 -16.92 2.66 6.84
C ARG A 132 -15.59 1.94 7.04
N THR A 133 -14.84 1.70 5.96
CA THR A 133 -13.52 1.04 6.05
C THR A 133 -12.54 1.88 6.88
N LEU A 134 -12.52 3.20 6.74
CA LEU A 134 -11.68 4.06 7.59
C LEU A 134 -12.12 4.03 9.06
N HIS A 135 -13.41 3.83 9.34
CA HIS A 135 -13.91 3.71 10.70
C HIS A 135 -13.39 2.45 11.41
N GLU A 136 -13.14 1.36 10.68
CA GLU A 136 -12.54 0.12 11.19
C GLU A 136 -11.08 0.29 11.64
N TYR A 137 -10.39 1.34 11.15
CA TYR A 137 -9.00 1.65 11.47
C TYR A 137 -8.89 3.05 12.10
N PRO A 138 -9.30 3.23 13.37
CA PRO A 138 -9.39 4.54 14.00
C PRO A 138 -8.04 5.26 14.10
N ALA A 139 -6.93 4.55 14.32
CA ALA A 139 -5.59 5.14 14.37
C ALA A 139 -5.19 5.77 13.02
N LEU A 140 -5.38 5.02 11.91
CA LEU A 140 -5.16 5.52 10.55
C LEU A 140 -6.06 6.71 10.23
N ARG A 141 -7.37 6.58 10.50
CA ARG A 141 -8.35 7.65 10.27
C ARG A 141 -7.97 8.91 11.03
N ASN A 142 -7.65 8.79 12.31
CA ASN A 142 -7.28 9.92 13.13
C ASN A 142 -6.01 10.58 12.60
N TYR A 143 -4.98 9.80 12.20
CA TYR A 143 -3.78 10.35 11.58
C TYR A 143 -4.09 11.16 10.31
N ILE A 144 -4.93 10.63 9.42
CA ILE A 144 -5.29 11.27 8.13
C ILE A 144 -6.00 12.61 8.34
N PHE A 145 -6.92 12.67 9.30
CA PHE A 145 -7.81 13.81 9.51
C PHE A 145 -7.39 14.72 10.68
N LYS A 146 -6.22 14.49 11.27
CA LYS A 146 -5.67 15.34 12.34
C LYS A 146 -5.10 16.64 11.76
N ASP A 147 -5.41 17.76 12.42
CA ASP A 147 -4.80 19.08 12.23
C ASP A 147 -4.84 19.65 10.79
N ASP A 148 -5.97 19.54 10.07
CA ASP A 148 -6.16 20.08 8.70
C ASP A 148 -5.09 19.66 7.66
N LYS A 149 -4.30 18.62 7.94
CA LYS A 149 -3.23 18.14 7.06
C LYS A 149 -3.73 17.67 5.68
N LEU A 150 -5.01 17.34 5.59
CA LEU A 150 -5.68 17.04 4.33
C LEU A 150 -6.48 18.25 3.85
N TRP A 151 -5.81 19.21 3.20
CA TRP A 151 -6.51 20.28 2.50
C TRP A 151 -7.23 19.69 1.28
N LEU A 152 -8.53 19.42 1.42
CA LEU A 152 -9.41 19.10 0.32
C LEU A 152 -9.64 20.39 -0.48
N LYS A 153 -8.88 20.58 -1.56
CA LYS A 153 -9.09 21.69 -2.50
C LYS A 153 -10.58 21.74 -2.88
N PRO A 154 -11.29 22.86 -2.67
CA PRO A 154 -12.62 23.06 -3.22
C PRO A 154 -12.57 22.91 -4.75
N THR A 155 -13.54 22.21 -5.32
CA THR A 155 -13.56 21.79 -6.75
C THR A 155 -13.77 22.95 -7.74
N PHE A 156 -13.61 24.21 -7.31
CA PHE A 156 -13.90 25.41 -8.11
C PHE A 156 -12.69 25.96 -8.87
N GLU A 157 -11.49 25.37 -8.74
CA GLU A 157 -10.36 25.67 -9.62
C GLU A 157 -10.46 24.75 -10.86
N GLN A 158 -11.08 25.26 -11.93
CA GLN A 158 -10.98 24.71 -13.29
C GLN A 158 -9.67 25.15 -13.94
#